data_AF-A0A7C4X3S6-F1
#
_entry.id   AF-A0A7C4X3S6-F1
#
_cell.length_a   1.000
_cell.length_b   1.000
_cell.length_c   1.000
_cell.angle_alpha   90.00
_cell.angle_beta   90.00
_cell.angle_gamma   90.00
#
_symmetry.space_group_name_H-M   'P 1'
#
loop_
_entity.id
_entity.type
_entity.pdbx_description
1 polymer ?
#
loop_
_entity_poly.entity_id
_entity_poly.type
_entity_poly.pdbx_seq_one_letter_code
_entity_poly.pdbx_strand_id
1 'polypeptide(L)'
;MAQAIPPSPWPPASNPYRLVGPVVVVVVVAVFAVFFFILSAFLGGMGFGFSGFDFMFAPFCGMLAVIIIVFALVALGAGTSRRRIPPPPPIQQPMVPAGTPATVELMCPNCGAPPRNVDRFGIATCDYCDTRYMVR
;
A
#
# COMPACT_ATOMS: atom_id res chain seq x y z
N MET A 1 -31.07 19.00 -18.46
CA MET A 1 -30.20 19.35 -17.32
C MET A 1 -29.38 18.11 -17.01
N ALA A 2 -28.11 18.06 -17.42
CA ALA A 2 -27.28 16.86 -17.22
C ALA A 2 -26.68 16.90 -15.81
N GLN A 3 -27.07 15.97 -14.94
CA GLN A 3 -26.45 15.80 -13.63
C GLN A 3 -25.06 15.17 -13.80
N ALA A 4 -24.05 15.78 -13.19
CA ALA A 4 -22.71 15.23 -13.14
C ALA A 4 -22.72 13.96 -12.27
N ILE A 5 -22.27 12.84 -12.84
CA ILE A 5 -22.06 11.59 -12.10
C ILE A 5 -20.88 11.79 -11.14
N PRO A 6 -21.04 11.54 -9.82
CA PRO A 6 -19.93 11.65 -8.88
C PRO A 6 -18.86 10.59 -9.19
N PRO A 7 -17.57 10.93 -9.03
CA PRO A 7 -16.49 9.99 -9.27
C PRO A 7 -16.65 8.75 -8.38
N SER A 8 -16.50 7.57 -8.98
CA SER A 8 -16.63 6.29 -8.28
C SER A 8 -15.61 6.17 -7.15
N PRO A 9 -15.97 5.60 -5.98
CA PRO A 9 -15.03 5.37 -4.88
C PRO A 9 -13.88 4.46 -5.33
N TRP A 10 -12.64 4.94 -5.21
CA TRP A 10 -11.46 4.13 -5.47
C TRP A 10 -11.40 2.97 -4.47
N PRO A 11 -11.03 1.75 -4.90
CA PRO A 11 -10.86 0.63 -3.99
C PRO A 11 -9.77 0.95 -2.95
N PRO A 12 -9.95 0.56 -1.68
CA PRO A 12 -8.95 0.80 -0.65
C PRO A 12 -7.64 0.11 -1.05
N ALA A 13 -6.54 0.86 -1.03
CA ALA A 13 -5.22 0.32 -1.31
C ALA A 13 -4.93 -0.83 -0.33
N SER A 14 -4.75 -2.05 -0.84
CA SER A 14 -4.34 -3.19 -0.04
C SER A 14 -2.93 -2.91 0.46
N ASN A 15 -2.76 -2.78 1.78
CA ASN A 15 -1.45 -2.57 2.36
C ASN A 15 -0.81 -3.95 2.63
N PRO A 16 0.16 -4.41 1.81
CA PRO A 16 0.72 -5.76 1.94
C PRO A 16 1.47 -5.95 3.27
N TYR A 17 1.80 -4.86 3.96
CA TYR A 17 2.53 -4.87 5.22
C TYR A 17 1.63 -5.03 6.46
N ARG A 18 0.31 -5.13 6.30
CA ARG A 18 -0.64 -5.25 7.43
C ARG A 18 -0.40 -6.51 8.28
N LEU A 19 0.10 -7.58 7.67
CA LEU A 19 0.45 -8.83 8.35
C LEU A 19 1.90 -8.87 8.82
N VAL A 20 2.78 -8.01 8.30
CA VAL A 20 4.21 -8.02 8.65
C VAL A 20 4.41 -7.63 10.12
N GLY A 21 3.64 -6.67 10.63
CA GLY A 21 3.67 -6.29 12.05
C GLY A 21 3.42 -7.46 13.01
N PRO A 22 2.25 -8.12 12.97
CA PRO A 22 1.96 -9.24 13.86
C PRO A 22 2.87 -10.45 13.60
N VAL A 23 3.26 -10.73 12.36
CA VAL A 23 4.19 -11.83 12.04
C VAL A 23 5.57 -11.59 12.66
N VAL A 24 6.10 -10.37 12.56
CA VAL A 24 7.40 -10.03 13.18
C VAL A 24 7.32 -10.15 14.70
N VAL A 25 6.24 -9.68 15.32
CA VAL A 25 6.06 -9.83 16.78
C VAL A 25 6.03 -11.30 17.18
N VAL A 26 5.27 -12.14 16.48
CA VAL A 26 5.20 -13.58 16.76
C VAL A 26 6.56 -14.26 16.60
N VAL A 27 7.30 -13.95 15.52
CA VAL A 27 8.62 -14.52 15.27
C VAL A 27 9.62 -14.10 16.34
N VAL A 28 9.64 -12.81 16.72
CA VAL A 28 10.53 -12.30 17.78
C VAL A 28 10.21 -12.99 19.11
N VAL A 29 8.94 -13.05 19.49
CA VAL A 29 8.51 -13.72 20.74
C VAL A 29 8.90 -15.20 20.74
N ALA A 30 8.71 -15.90 19.62
CA ALA A 30 9.08 -17.31 19.51
C ALA A 30 10.60 -17.54 19.63
N VAL A 31 11.42 -16.71 18.98
CA VAL A 31 12.89 -16.82 19.05
C VAL A 31 13.38 -16.56 20.48
N PHE A 32 12.86 -15.53 21.15
CA PHE A 32 13.24 -15.24 22.53
C PHE A 32 12.77 -16.32 23.50
N ALA A 33 11.57 -16.86 23.34
CA ALA A 33 11.08 -17.98 24.16
C ALA A 33 12.01 -19.20 24.08
N VAL A 34 12.40 -19.58 22.86
CA VAL A 34 13.31 -20.70 22.61
C VAL A 34 14.70 -20.42 23.19
N PHE A 35 15.23 -19.21 23.01
CA PHE A 35 16.53 -18.82 23.56
C PHE A 35 16.56 -18.90 25.10
N PHE A 36 15.56 -18.34 25.78
CA PHE A 36 15.48 -18.38 27.24
C PHE A 36 15.25 -19.80 27.77
N PHE A 37 14.47 -20.62 27.05
CA PHE A 37 14.29 -22.02 27.39
C PHE A 37 15.61 -22.79 27.31
N ILE A 38 16.38 -22.63 26.23
CA ILE A 38 17.69 -23.28 26.07
C ILE A 38 18.69 -22.77 27.12
N LEU A 39 18.75 -21.45 27.36
CA LEU A 39 19.64 -20.86 28.36
C LEU A 39 19.34 -21.39 29.76
N SER A 40 18.05 -21.48 30.12
CA SER A 40 17.65 -22.05 31.40
C SER A 40 18.08 -23.51 31.50
N ALA A 41 17.72 -24.37 30.54
CA ALA A 41 18.10 -25.78 30.53
C ALA A 41 19.63 -25.98 30.63
N PHE A 42 20.41 -25.13 29.94
CA PHE A 42 21.87 -25.17 29.98
C PHE A 42 22.45 -24.75 31.34
N LEU A 43 21.98 -23.65 31.94
CA LEU A 43 22.41 -23.21 33.26
C LEU A 43 22.01 -24.21 34.37
N GLY A 44 20.88 -24.88 34.21
CA GLY A 44 20.36 -25.88 35.15
C GLY A 44 21.12 -27.18 35.09
N GLY A 45 21.46 -27.61 33.88
CA GLY A 45 22.32 -28.77 33.65
C GLY A 45 23.72 -28.59 34.22
N MET A 46 24.21 -27.35 34.31
CA MET A 46 25.52 -27.03 34.92
C MET A 46 25.48 -26.94 36.46
N GLY A 47 24.34 -27.15 37.11
CA GLY A 47 24.27 -27.23 38.57
C GLY A 47 24.49 -25.90 39.31
N PHE A 48 24.38 -24.76 38.62
CA PHE A 48 24.26 -23.47 39.30
C PHE A 48 22.96 -23.50 40.11
N GLY A 49 23.07 -23.40 41.44
CA GLY A 49 22.04 -23.72 42.43
C GLY A 49 20.77 -22.86 42.39
N PHE A 50 20.00 -23.00 41.33
CA PHE A 50 18.65 -22.48 41.21
C PHE A 50 17.67 -23.53 41.72
N SER A 51 16.75 -23.12 42.57
CA SER A 51 15.70 -24.00 43.06
C SER A 51 14.82 -24.46 41.89
N GLY A 52 14.26 -25.67 41.94
CA GLY A 52 13.39 -26.18 40.84
C GLY A 52 12.20 -25.26 40.51
N PHE A 53 11.86 -24.35 41.42
CA PHE A 53 10.85 -23.31 41.24
C PHE A 53 11.33 -22.20 40.29
N ASP A 54 12.58 -21.77 40.41
CA ASP A 54 13.19 -20.77 39.51
C ASP A 54 13.29 -21.31 38.08
N PHE A 55 13.48 -22.62 37.92
CA PHE A 55 13.52 -23.27 36.61
C PHE A 55 12.20 -23.20 35.82
N MET A 56 11.08 -23.30 36.53
CA MET A 56 9.74 -23.21 35.95
C MET A 56 9.29 -21.76 35.75
N PHE A 57 9.66 -20.86 36.67
CA PHE A 57 9.17 -19.48 36.68
C PHE A 57 10.05 -18.49 35.90
N ALA A 58 11.37 -18.69 35.86
CA ALA A 58 12.30 -17.83 35.13
C ALA A 58 11.99 -17.70 33.63
N PRO A 59 11.67 -18.76 32.86
CA PRO A 59 11.33 -18.61 31.45
C PRO A 59 10.01 -17.85 31.25
N PHE A 60 9.03 -18.02 32.16
CA PHE A 60 7.75 -17.29 32.11
C PHE A 60 7.93 -15.79 32.41
N CYS A 61 8.70 -15.45 33.43
CA CYS A 61 9.02 -14.05 33.75
C CYS A 61 9.86 -13.38 32.64
N GLY A 62 10.84 -14.09 32.09
CA GLY A 62 11.64 -13.58 30.96
C GLY A 62 10.79 -13.31 29.73
N MET A 63 9.88 -14.23 29.38
CA MET A 63 8.93 -14.04 28.28
C MET A 63 8.01 -12.84 28.49
N LEU A 64 7.44 -12.68 29.69
CA LEU A 64 6.59 -11.53 29.99
C LEU A 64 7.36 -10.21 29.90
N ALA A 65 8.59 -10.16 30.42
CA ALA A 65 9.44 -8.98 30.32
C ALA A 65 9.74 -8.61 28.85
N VAL A 66 10.05 -9.60 28.01
CA VAL A 66 10.29 -9.38 26.57
C VAL A 66 9.02 -8.89 25.88
N ILE A 67 7.86 -9.48 26.16
CA ILE A 67 6.57 -9.04 25.58
C ILE A 67 6.31 -7.58 25.94
N ILE A 68 6.51 -7.20 27.21
CA ILE A 68 6.33 -5.82 27.68
C ILE A 68 7.30 -4.87 26.96
N ILE A 69 8.57 -5.25 26.82
CA ILE A 69 9.59 -4.44 26.14
C ILE A 69 9.25 -4.28 24.64
N VAL A 70 8.85 -5.36 23.96
CA VAL A 70 8.44 -5.31 22.55
C VAL A 70 7.23 -4.40 22.37
N PHE A 71 6.21 -4.53 23.22
CA PHE A 71 5.05 -3.63 23.17
C PHE A 71 5.42 -2.18 23.46
N ALA A 72 6.32 -1.92 24.42
CA ALA A 72 6.81 -0.58 24.71
C ALA A 72 7.55 0.02 23.53
N LEU A 73 8.44 -0.74 22.88
CA LEU A 73 9.18 -0.30 21.69
C LEU A 73 8.25 -0.05 20.49
N VAL A 74 7.25 -0.89 20.30
CA VAL A 74 6.22 -0.69 19.26
C VAL A 74 5.38 0.55 19.55
N ALA A 75 4.97 0.78 20.80
CA ALA A 75 4.22 1.98 21.19
C ALA A 75 5.05 3.26 20.99
N LEU A 76 6.34 3.23 21.34
CA LEU A 76 7.27 4.34 21.13
C LEU A 76 7.54 4.59 19.63
N GLY A 77 7.68 3.54 18.83
CA GLY A 77 7.92 3.63 17.38
C GLY A 77 6.68 3.97 16.55
N ALA A 78 5.47 3.61 17.01
CA ALA A 78 4.23 3.91 16.31
C ALA A 78 3.90 5.42 16.28
N GLY A 79 4.45 6.20 17.22
CA GLY A 79 4.29 7.66 17.25
C GLY A 79 4.97 8.40 16.10
N THR A 80 6.02 7.81 15.49
CA THR A 80 6.84 8.50 14.48
C THR A 80 6.38 8.24 13.04
N SER A 81 5.51 7.25 12.80
CA SER A 81 5.11 6.82 11.45
C SER A 81 3.83 7.46 10.89
N ARG A 82 3.20 8.40 11.63
CA ARG A 82 2.13 9.24 11.06
C ARG A 82 2.76 10.26 10.11
N ARG A 83 2.94 9.84 8.86
CA ARG A 83 3.33 10.67 7.71
C ARG A 83 2.61 12.02 7.77
N ARG A 84 3.35 13.06 8.18
CA ARG A 84 2.99 14.44 7.90
C ARG A 84 3.25 14.68 6.42
N ILE A 85 2.29 14.30 5.58
CA ILE A 85 2.21 14.92 4.27
C ILE A 85 1.78 16.36 4.57
N PRO A 86 2.60 17.38 4.26
CA PRO A 86 2.17 18.76 4.45
C PRO A 86 0.87 18.97 3.66
N PRO A 87 -0.10 19.74 4.20
CA PRO A 87 -1.35 20.00 3.50
C PRO A 87 -1.03 20.53 2.09
N PRO A 88 -1.69 20.01 1.04
CA PRO A 88 -1.42 20.45 -0.31
C PRO A 88 -1.65 21.97 -0.40
N PRO A 89 -0.76 22.72 -1.08
CA PRO A 89 -0.86 24.16 -1.16
C PRO A 89 -2.22 24.55 -1.78
N PRO A 90 -2.82 25.69 -1.37
CA PRO A 90 -4.05 26.16 -1.97
C PRO A 90 -3.89 26.25 -3.49
N ILE A 91 -4.68 25.47 -4.24
CA ILE A 91 -4.71 25.52 -5.70
C ILE A 91 -5.31 26.88 -6.07
N GLN A 92 -4.47 27.89 -6.25
CA GLN A 92 -4.84 29.21 -6.76
C GLN A 92 -4.92 29.24 -8.28
N GLN A 93 -4.79 28.08 -8.94
CA GLN A 93 -4.88 28.03 -10.38
C GLN A 93 -6.34 28.23 -10.78
N PRO A 94 -6.64 29.23 -11.63
CA PRO A 94 -7.89 29.24 -12.37
C PRO A 94 -8.05 27.85 -12.96
N MET A 95 -9.19 27.20 -12.71
CA MET A 95 -9.50 25.92 -13.34
C MET A 95 -9.38 26.13 -14.85
N VAL A 96 -8.24 25.77 -15.44
CA VAL A 96 -8.10 25.72 -16.90
C VAL A 96 -8.98 24.55 -17.30
N PRO A 97 -10.01 24.76 -18.14
CA PRO A 97 -10.77 23.65 -18.70
C PRO A 97 -9.75 22.66 -19.25
N ALA A 98 -9.82 21.40 -18.80
CA ALA A 98 -9.02 20.32 -19.37
C ALA A 98 -9.06 20.50 -20.87
N GLY A 99 -7.88 20.77 -21.46
CA GLY A 99 -7.78 21.29 -22.81
C GLY A 99 -8.73 20.54 -23.72
N THR A 100 -9.48 21.28 -24.54
CA THR A 100 -10.09 20.72 -25.74
C THR A 100 -9.05 19.76 -26.31
N PRO A 101 -9.33 18.44 -26.42
CA PRO A 101 -8.42 17.56 -27.12
C PRO A 101 -8.17 18.27 -28.44
N ALA A 102 -6.90 18.59 -28.72
CA ALA A 102 -6.55 19.10 -30.02
C ALA A 102 -6.99 18.01 -30.99
N THR A 103 -8.17 18.19 -31.56
CA THR A 103 -8.64 17.45 -32.71
C THR A 103 -7.66 17.87 -33.77
N VAL A 104 -6.52 17.16 -33.85
CA VAL A 104 -5.75 17.11 -35.08
C VAL A 104 -6.83 16.87 -36.14
N GLU A 105 -7.00 17.84 -37.02
CA GLU A 105 -8.09 17.84 -37.99
C GLU A 105 -7.75 16.75 -39.02
N LEU A 106 -8.14 15.53 -38.68
CA LEU A 106 -7.72 14.29 -39.32
C LEU A 106 -8.50 14.11 -40.62
N MET A 107 -8.18 14.88 -41.66
CA MET A 107 -8.96 14.87 -42.90
C MET A 107 -9.04 13.48 -43.56
N CYS A 108 -10.24 13.11 -44.03
CA CYS A 108 -10.45 11.88 -44.78
C CYS A 108 -9.67 11.90 -46.10
N PRO A 109 -8.90 10.85 -46.44
CA PRO A 109 -8.11 10.82 -47.68
C PRO A 109 -8.95 10.75 -48.97
N ASN A 110 -10.23 10.35 -48.87
CA ASN A 110 -11.09 10.18 -50.04
C ASN A 110 -11.92 11.44 -50.36
N CYS A 111 -12.26 12.25 -49.35
CA CYS A 111 -13.16 13.40 -49.54
C CYS A 111 -12.76 14.68 -48.79
N GLY A 112 -11.71 14.63 -47.96
CA GLY A 112 -11.25 15.78 -47.17
C GLY A 112 -12.15 16.17 -46.00
N ALA A 113 -13.25 15.45 -45.75
CA ALA A 113 -14.15 15.75 -44.64
C ALA A 113 -13.59 15.23 -43.30
N PRO A 114 -13.95 15.85 -42.16
CA PRO A 114 -13.50 15.41 -40.85
C PRO A 114 -14.18 14.08 -40.43
N PRO A 115 -13.47 13.21 -39.69
CA PRO A 115 -14.01 11.94 -39.23
C PRO A 115 -14.94 12.17 -38.05
N ARG A 116 -16.00 11.36 -37.98
CA ARG A 116 -16.98 11.42 -36.88
C ARG A 116 -16.40 10.93 -35.57
N ASN A 117 -15.60 9.87 -35.65
CA ASN A 117 -14.94 9.25 -34.50
C ASN A 117 -13.67 8.51 -34.93
N VAL A 118 -12.71 8.41 -34.02
CA VAL A 118 -11.52 7.58 -34.14
C VAL A 118 -11.58 6.51 -33.06
N ASP A 119 -11.62 5.24 -33.46
CA ASP A 119 -11.64 4.13 -32.52
C ASP A 119 -10.32 4.02 -31.74
N ARG A 120 -10.33 3.28 -30.62
CA ARG A 120 -9.14 3.01 -29.80
C ARG A 120 -7.98 2.36 -30.58
N PHE A 121 -8.29 1.74 -31.72
CA PHE A 121 -7.33 1.11 -32.62
C PHE A 121 -6.78 2.07 -33.70
N GLY A 122 -7.11 3.36 -33.64
CA GLY A 122 -6.68 4.36 -34.63
C GLY A 122 -7.43 4.25 -35.96
N ILE A 123 -8.63 3.68 -35.98
CA ILE A 123 -9.46 3.59 -37.20
C ILE A 123 -10.46 4.75 -37.18
N ALA A 124 -10.38 5.61 -38.19
CA ALA A 124 -11.32 6.70 -38.39
C ALA A 124 -12.39 6.33 -39.42
N THR A 125 -13.61 6.81 -39.19
CA THR A 125 -14.76 6.64 -40.10
C THR A 125 -15.22 8.00 -40.61
N CYS A 126 -15.42 8.12 -41.92
CA CYS A 126 -15.95 9.32 -42.54
C CYS A 126 -17.41 9.12 -42.95
N ASP A 127 -18.34 9.92 -42.41
CA ASP A 127 -19.78 9.83 -42.70
C ASP A 127 -20.15 10.31 -44.12
N TYR A 128 -19.24 11.02 -44.81
CA TYR A 128 -19.52 11.57 -46.15
C TYR A 128 -19.30 10.56 -47.27
N CYS A 129 -18.36 9.64 -47.10
CA CYS A 129 -18.00 8.66 -48.12
C CYS A 129 -17.94 7.22 -47.59
N ASP A 130 -18.39 7.00 -46.35
CA ASP A 130 -18.38 5.72 -45.62
C ASP A 130 -17.03 5.01 -45.62
N THR A 131 -15.94 5.75 -45.80
CA THR A 131 -14.59 5.17 -45.82
C THR A 131 -14.06 4.99 -44.41
N ARG A 132 -13.42 3.83 -44.19
CA ARG A 132 -12.67 3.52 -42.98
C ARG A 132 -11.19 3.59 -43.30
N TYR A 133 -10.44 4.40 -42.55
CA TYR A 133 -9.01 4.59 -42.77
C TYR A 133 -8.24 4.60 -41.45
N MET A 134 -6.95 4.24 -41.50
CA MET A 134 -6.07 4.25 -40.33
C MET A 134 -5.45 5.63 -40.15
N VAL A 135 -5.50 6.12 -38.92
CA VAL A 135 -4.83 7.33 -38.44
C VAL A 135 -3.58 6.87 -37.69
N ARG A 136 -2.39 7.15 -38.26
CA ARG A 136 -1.09 6.93 -37.62
C ARG A 136 -0.43 8.25 -37.29
#